data_AF-N2BUM2-F1
#
_entry.id   AF-N2BUM2-F1
#
_cell.length_a   1.000
_cell.length_b   1.000
_cell.length_c   1.000
_cell.angle_alpha   90.00
_cell.angle_beta   90.00
_cell.angle_gamma   90.00
#
_symmetry.space_group_name_H-M   'P 1'
#
loop_
_entity.id
_entity.type
_entity.pdbx_description
1 polymer ?
#
loop_
_entity_poly.entity_id
_entity_poly.type
_entity_poly.pdbx_seq_one_letter_code
_entity_poly.pdbx_strand_id
1 'polypeptide(L)'
;MFLCGPRGPEIAEKISPAQVSRVLMALRGYYDYVLVDTGTTIDDTFIAISEAVGDIFVCVRPDIAVLKHTKTLLSLMHSLGMASKTSLIISFVSPDTRITTNDVVCVLKTNLAFEIPYDWANCCSASNNGVPIALSAPKNPVSRSVVDHAVRITGHVAESVAGRHSKGRKNSGGPVPLTVAETSQNRGKRRGFFGLKKGFK
;
A
#
# COMPACT_ATOMS: atom_id res chain seq x y z
N MET A 1 18.81 -1.11 2.80
CA MET A 1 18.70 -0.58 4.17
C MET A 1 17.33 0.07 4.32
N PHE A 2 16.74 0.06 5.52
CA PHE A 2 15.52 0.82 5.81
C PHE A 2 15.86 1.96 6.78
N LEU A 3 15.32 3.15 6.52
CA LEU A 3 15.34 4.26 7.46
C LEU A 3 13.92 4.46 7.97
N CYS A 4 13.67 4.05 9.21
CA CYS A 4 12.34 4.12 9.79
C CYS A 4 11.93 5.57 10.09
N GLY A 5 10.63 5.84 9.99
CA GLY A 5 10.04 7.10 10.42
C GLY A 5 10.14 7.35 11.93
N PRO A 6 9.75 8.54 12.39
CA PRO A 6 9.74 8.90 13.81
C PRO A 6 8.83 7.98 14.63
N ARG A 7 9.17 7.80 15.92
CA ARG A 7 8.45 6.89 16.84
C ARG A 7 7.12 7.43 17.37
N GLY A 8 6.75 8.65 17.00
CA GLY A 8 5.54 9.32 17.43
C GLY A 8 5.37 10.69 16.74
N PRO A 9 4.14 11.21 16.66
CA PRO A 9 3.85 12.49 16.03
C PRO A 9 4.57 13.68 16.68
N GLU A 10 4.75 13.65 18.01
CA GLU A 10 5.45 14.69 18.77
C GLU A 10 6.95 14.82 18.41
N ILE A 11 7.54 13.73 17.91
CA ILE A 11 8.90 13.73 17.37
C ILE A 11 8.86 14.17 15.91
N ALA A 12 7.86 13.73 15.15
CA ALA A 12 7.69 14.10 13.74
C ALA A 12 7.59 15.61 13.56
N GLU A 13 6.85 16.32 14.41
CA GLU A 13 6.73 17.79 14.38
C GLU A 13 8.05 18.53 14.58
N LYS A 14 9.04 17.90 15.22
CA LYS A 14 10.36 18.51 15.46
C LYS A 14 11.31 18.32 14.27
N ILE A 15 10.94 17.50 13.29
CA ILE A 15 11.76 17.23 12.12
C ILE A 15 11.57 18.38 11.14
N SER A 16 12.64 19.11 10.86
CA SER A 16 12.58 20.20 9.89
C SER A 16 12.80 19.71 8.47
N PRO A 17 12.23 20.39 7.45
CA PRO A 17 12.47 20.07 6.05
C PRO A 17 13.96 20.04 5.68
N ALA A 18 14.74 20.98 6.25
CA ALA A 18 16.19 21.04 6.04
C ALA A 18 16.93 19.81 6.58
N GLN A 19 16.48 19.21 7.69
CA GLN A 19 17.04 17.95 8.19
C GLN A 19 16.77 16.81 7.22
N VAL A 20 15.55 16.73 6.68
CA VAL A 20 15.17 15.69 5.70
C VAL A 20 16.01 15.81 4.44
N SER A 21 16.17 17.02 3.88
CA SER A 21 17.01 17.24 2.70
C SER A 21 18.45 16.82 2.92
N ARG A 22 19.03 17.12 4.10
CA ARG A 22 20.40 16.69 4.45
C ARG A 22 20.54 15.17 4.50
N VAL A 23 19.54 14.47 5.05
CA VAL A 23 19.52 13.00 5.09
C VAL A 23 19.44 12.43 3.67
N LEU A 24 18.55 12.95 2.82
CA LEU A 24 18.41 12.49 1.44
C LEU A 24 19.69 12.71 0.63
N MET A 25 20.35 13.86 0.79
CA MET A 25 21.64 14.14 0.16
C MET A 25 22.71 13.15 0.57
N ALA A 26 22.78 12.81 1.87
CA ALA A 26 23.73 11.82 2.35
C ALA A 26 23.43 10.44 1.75
N LEU A 27 22.18 9.98 1.80
CA LEU A 27 21.78 8.67 1.29
C LEU A 27 22.07 8.50 -0.21
N ARG A 28 21.92 9.56 -1.01
CA ARG A 28 22.22 9.54 -2.45
C ARG A 28 23.69 9.22 -2.76
N GLY A 29 24.62 9.48 -1.83
CA GLY A 29 26.03 9.12 -1.99
C GLY A 29 26.34 7.64 -1.68
N TYR A 30 25.44 6.93 -1.01
CA TYR A 30 25.66 5.55 -0.55
C TYR A 30 24.77 4.50 -1.24
N TYR A 31 23.71 4.92 -1.94
CA TYR A 31 22.72 4.04 -2.55
C TYR A 31 22.43 4.43 -3.98
N ASP A 32 22.30 3.44 -4.87
CA ASP A 32 21.92 3.64 -6.27
C ASP A 32 20.48 4.15 -6.40
N TYR A 33 19.60 3.68 -5.51
CA TYR A 33 18.18 4.05 -5.46
C TYR A 33 17.75 4.39 -4.03
N VAL A 34 17.04 5.50 -3.88
CA VAL A 34 16.42 5.94 -2.62
C VAL A 34 14.92 6.10 -2.86
N LEU A 35 14.12 5.23 -2.26
CA LEU A 35 12.66 5.33 -2.28
C LEU A 35 12.18 6.08 -1.03
N VAL A 36 11.36 7.11 -1.22
CA VAL A 36 10.78 7.90 -0.13
C VAL A 36 9.27 7.72 -0.16
N ASP A 37 8.71 7.21 0.94
CA ASP A 37 7.27 7.19 1.17
C ASP A 37 6.87 8.47 1.90
N THR A 38 6.04 9.29 1.26
CA THR A 38 5.65 10.62 1.74
C THR A 38 4.28 10.65 2.41
N GLY A 39 3.53 9.54 2.42
CA GLY A 39 2.14 9.54 2.88
C GLY A 39 1.23 10.45 2.03
N THR A 40 0.17 10.97 2.64
CA THR A 40 -0.89 11.74 1.94
C THR A 40 -0.93 13.23 2.28
N THR A 41 -0.11 13.69 3.22
CA THR A 41 -0.11 15.08 3.70
C THR A 41 0.79 15.93 2.81
N ILE A 42 0.31 17.14 2.48
CA ILE A 42 1.09 18.13 1.73
C ILE A 42 1.55 19.20 2.73
N ASP A 43 2.78 19.05 3.23
CA ASP A 43 3.42 19.97 4.16
C ASP A 43 4.80 20.42 3.63
N ASP A 44 5.50 21.26 4.39
CA ASP A 44 6.83 21.76 4.02
C ASP A 44 7.85 20.61 3.83
N THR A 45 7.66 19.50 4.55
CA THR A 45 8.52 18.32 4.43
C THR A 45 8.27 17.61 3.10
N PHE A 46 7.01 17.42 2.71
CA PHE A 46 6.63 16.89 1.40
C PHE A 46 7.24 17.73 0.27
N ILE A 47 7.17 19.06 0.38
CA ILE A 47 7.75 19.97 -0.63
C ILE A 47 9.26 19.79 -0.70
N ALA A 48 9.97 19.81 0.44
CA ALA A 48 11.42 19.65 0.46
C ALA A 48 11.89 18.28 -0.06
N ILE A 49 11.16 17.20 0.26
CA ILE A 49 11.39 15.87 -0.33
C ILE A 49 11.21 15.95 -1.85
N SER A 50 10.09 16.53 -2.29
CA SER A 50 9.75 16.65 -3.70
C SER A 50 10.80 17.42 -4.49
N GLU A 51 11.41 18.46 -3.93
CA GLU A 51 12.52 19.19 -4.55
C GLU A 51 13.78 18.32 -4.70
N ALA A 52 14.10 17.52 -3.68
CA ALA A 52 15.33 16.72 -3.63
C ALA A 52 15.31 15.45 -4.50
N VAL A 53 14.13 14.90 -4.81
CA VAL A 53 14.00 13.66 -5.59
C VAL A 53 14.00 13.88 -7.11
N GLY A 54 14.42 12.84 -7.83
CA GLY A 54 14.50 12.84 -9.30
C GLY A 54 13.15 12.59 -9.97
N ASP A 55 12.36 11.65 -9.45
CA ASP A 55 11.05 11.25 -9.96
C ASP A 55 10.02 11.21 -8.83
N ILE A 56 8.78 11.58 -9.14
CA ILE A 56 7.64 11.59 -8.22
C ILE A 56 6.53 10.77 -8.84
N PHE A 57 6.06 9.77 -8.09
CA PHE A 57 4.98 8.89 -8.48
C PHE A 57 3.75 9.12 -7.60
N VAL A 58 2.70 9.69 -8.18
CA VAL A 58 1.44 9.93 -7.48
C VAL A 58 0.51 8.75 -7.68
N CYS A 59 0.25 8.01 -6.60
CA CYS A 59 -0.67 6.89 -6.62
C CYS A 59 -2.12 7.38 -6.57
N VAL A 60 -2.89 7.04 -7.60
CA VAL A 60 -4.29 7.44 -7.77
C VAL A 60 -5.17 6.19 -7.86
N ARG A 61 -6.40 6.29 -7.33
CA ARG A 61 -7.45 5.29 -7.50
C ARG A 61 -8.52 5.88 -8.43
N PRO A 62 -9.17 5.08 -9.29
CA PRO A 62 -10.28 5.53 -10.14
C PRO A 62 -11.55 5.83 -9.31
N ASP A 63 -11.51 6.92 -8.56
CA ASP A 63 -12.56 7.42 -7.68
C ASP A 63 -12.63 8.95 -7.76
N ILE A 64 -13.84 9.52 -7.83
CA ILE A 64 -14.04 10.95 -8.08
C ILE A 64 -13.41 11.83 -6.99
N ALA A 65 -13.51 11.44 -5.72
CA ALA A 65 -12.94 12.22 -4.62
C ALA A 65 -11.40 12.18 -4.68
N VAL A 66 -10.83 11.01 -4.99
CA VAL A 66 -9.39 10.85 -5.17
C VAL A 66 -8.89 11.68 -6.37
N LEU A 67 -9.59 11.67 -7.49
CA LEU A 67 -9.23 12.49 -8.66
C LEU A 67 -9.25 13.98 -8.35
N LYS A 68 -10.24 14.46 -7.58
CA LYS A 68 -10.31 15.87 -7.16
C LYS A 68 -9.09 16.26 -6.34
N HIS A 69 -8.73 15.48 -5.32
CA HIS A 69 -7.56 15.75 -4.49
C HIS A 69 -6.25 15.67 -5.28
N THR A 70 -6.14 14.66 -6.15
CA THR A 70 -4.97 14.47 -7.02
C THR A 70 -4.79 15.66 -7.95
N LYS A 71 -5.87 16.22 -8.51
CA LYS A 71 -5.80 17.41 -9.36
C LYS A 71 -5.26 18.64 -8.61
N THR A 72 -5.62 18.81 -7.35
CA THR A 72 -5.06 19.88 -6.50
C THR A 72 -3.57 19.68 -6.28
N LEU A 73 -3.15 18.46 -5.94
CA LEU A 73 -1.73 18.13 -5.80
C LEU A 73 -0.95 18.40 -7.09
N LEU A 74 -1.43 17.92 -8.24
CA LEU A 74 -0.77 18.12 -9.53
C LEU A 74 -0.66 19.60 -9.92
N SER A 75 -1.68 20.40 -9.60
CA SER A 75 -1.63 21.86 -9.77
C SER A 75 -0.53 22.50 -8.93
N LEU A 76 -0.36 22.05 -7.68
CA LEU A 76 0.74 22.48 -6.82
C LEU A 76 2.09 22.07 -7.43
N MET A 77 2.27 20.80 -7.80
CA MET A 77 3.50 20.31 -8.43
C MET A 77 3.86 21.09 -9.69
N HIS A 78 2.86 21.47 -10.49
CA HIS A 78 3.05 22.32 -11.66
C HIS A 78 3.51 23.73 -11.29
N SER A 79 2.89 24.36 -10.28
CA SER A 79 3.27 25.70 -9.80
C SER A 79 4.70 25.76 -9.24
N LEU A 80 5.17 24.65 -8.67
CA LEU A 80 6.55 24.50 -8.17
C LEU A 80 7.56 24.06 -9.25
N GLY A 81 7.15 23.98 -10.52
CA GLY A 81 8.03 23.59 -11.63
C GLY A 81 8.41 22.11 -11.65
N MET A 82 7.66 21.24 -10.96
CA MET A 82 7.95 19.81 -10.80
C MET A 82 7.08 18.90 -11.67
N ALA A 83 6.27 19.46 -12.57
CA ALA A 83 5.39 18.69 -13.43
C ALA A 83 6.14 17.67 -14.32
N SER A 84 7.34 18.01 -14.80
CA SER A 84 8.14 17.15 -15.68
C SER A 84 8.63 15.86 -15.01
N LYS A 85 8.80 15.89 -13.69
CA LYS A 85 9.20 14.73 -12.88
C LYS A 85 8.04 14.06 -12.15
N THR A 86 6.81 14.50 -12.38
CA THR A 86 5.62 13.95 -11.72
C THR A 86 4.86 13.04 -12.69
N SER A 87 4.62 11.80 -12.28
CA SER A 87 3.87 10.81 -13.06
C SER A 87 2.85 10.07 -12.20
N LEU A 88 1.83 9.49 -12.83
CA LEU A 88 0.75 8.79 -12.16
C LEU A 88 1.00 7.29 -12.07
N ILE A 89 0.62 6.69 -10.96
CA ILE A 89 0.40 5.25 -10.84
C ILE A 89 -1.09 5.04 -10.59
N ILE A 90 -1.77 4.34 -11.48
CA ILE A 90 -3.20 4.03 -11.27
C ILE A 90 -3.30 2.69 -10.57
N SER A 91 -3.75 2.71 -9.32
CA SER A 91 -4.03 1.52 -8.52
C SER A 91 -5.46 1.03 -8.71
N PHE A 92 -5.75 -0.21 -8.26
CA PHE A 92 -7.11 -0.76 -8.24
C PHE A 92 -7.73 -0.95 -9.63
N VAL A 93 -6.92 -1.17 -10.66
CA VAL A 93 -7.44 -1.39 -12.01
C VAL A 93 -8.14 -2.75 -12.06
N SER A 94 -9.43 -2.75 -12.39
CA SER A 94 -10.28 -3.93 -12.54
C SER A 94 -11.26 -3.70 -13.69
N PRO A 95 -11.69 -4.74 -14.43
CA PRO A 95 -12.75 -4.61 -15.44
C PRO A 95 -14.05 -4.00 -14.92
N ASP A 96 -14.32 -4.11 -13.61
CA ASP A 96 -15.55 -3.62 -12.99
C ASP A 96 -15.50 -2.12 -12.63
N THR A 97 -14.37 -1.44 -12.80
CA THR A 97 -14.26 -0.01 -12.48
C THR A 97 -15.01 0.84 -13.50
N ARG A 98 -15.95 1.67 -13.02
CA ARG A 98 -16.72 2.60 -13.87
C ARG A 98 -15.88 3.73 -14.47
N ILE A 99 -14.82 4.12 -13.77
CA ILE A 99 -13.88 5.14 -14.24
C ILE A 99 -12.68 4.39 -14.82
N THR A 100 -12.46 4.56 -16.12
CA THR A 100 -11.38 3.86 -16.82
C THR A 100 -10.05 4.58 -16.63
N THR A 101 -8.94 3.90 -16.91
CA THR A 101 -7.61 4.52 -16.97
C THR A 101 -7.61 5.75 -17.88
N ASN A 102 -8.24 5.66 -19.05
CA ASN A 102 -8.30 6.76 -20.01
C ASN A 102 -9.02 7.98 -19.43
N ASP A 103 -10.09 7.76 -18.67
CA ASP A 103 -10.79 8.85 -17.97
C ASP A 103 -9.88 9.53 -16.95
N VAL A 104 -9.13 8.76 -16.16
CA VAL A 104 -8.17 9.28 -15.16
C VAL A 104 -7.10 10.14 -15.85
N VAL A 105 -6.48 9.63 -16.91
CA VAL A 105 -5.43 10.35 -17.66
C VAL A 105 -5.99 11.61 -18.32
N CYS A 106 -7.20 11.54 -18.87
CA CYS A 106 -7.87 12.70 -19.47
C CYS A 106 -8.18 13.80 -18.45
N VAL A 107 -8.66 13.42 -17.26
CA VAL A 107 -9.02 14.36 -16.19
C VAL A 107 -7.79 15.01 -15.56
N LEU A 108 -6.74 14.24 -15.33
CA LEU A 108 -5.54 14.69 -14.63
C LEU A 108 -4.46 15.27 -15.56
N LYS A 109 -4.55 15.00 -16.87
CA LYS A 109 -3.63 15.50 -17.91
C LYS A 109 -2.15 15.32 -17.55
N THR A 110 -1.82 14.19 -16.92
CA THR A 110 -0.48 13.87 -16.42
C THR A 110 -0.05 12.52 -16.97
N ASN A 111 1.25 12.35 -17.18
CA ASN A 111 1.81 11.13 -17.73
C ASN A 111 1.52 9.92 -16.82
N LEU A 112 1.10 8.81 -17.41
CA LEU A 112 0.89 7.54 -16.71
C LEU A 112 2.19 6.73 -16.72
N ALA A 113 2.71 6.43 -15.54
CA ALA A 113 3.90 5.60 -15.37
C ALA A 113 3.58 4.12 -15.63
N PHE A 114 2.61 3.59 -14.89
CA PHE A 114 2.09 2.23 -15.00
C PHE A 114 0.79 2.05 -14.20
N GLU A 115 0.17 0.88 -14.34
CA GLU A 115 -1.04 0.48 -13.62
C GLU A 115 -0.76 -0.66 -12.64
N ILE A 116 -1.52 -0.71 -11.56
CA ILE A 116 -1.51 -1.81 -10.60
C ILE A 116 -2.90 -2.47 -10.63
N PRO A 117 -2.99 -3.71 -11.15
CA PRO A 117 -4.22 -4.50 -11.12
C PRO A 117 -4.78 -4.68 -9.71
N TYR A 118 -6.09 -4.87 -9.60
CA TYR A 118 -6.73 -5.16 -8.34
C TYR A 118 -6.58 -6.63 -7.93
N ASP A 119 -5.85 -6.89 -6.84
CA ASP A 119 -5.84 -8.18 -6.16
C ASP A 119 -5.68 -7.97 -4.65
N TRP A 120 -6.80 -7.75 -3.97
CA TRP A 120 -6.80 -7.51 -2.53
C TRP A 120 -6.32 -8.73 -1.74
N ALA A 121 -6.72 -9.94 -2.12
CA ALA A 121 -6.44 -11.15 -1.35
C ALA A 121 -4.93 -11.44 -1.27
N ASN A 122 -4.23 -11.40 -2.40
CA ASN A 122 -2.79 -11.65 -2.43
C ASN A 122 -2.00 -10.48 -1.82
N CYS A 123 -2.41 -9.22 -2.06
CA CYS A 123 -1.78 -8.05 -1.43
C CYS A 123 -1.90 -8.07 0.09
N CYS A 124 -3.08 -8.40 0.63
CA CYS A 124 -3.28 -8.54 2.07
C CYS A 124 -2.47 -9.69 2.66
N SER A 125 -2.46 -10.84 1.99
CA SER A 125 -1.65 -11.98 2.41
C SER A 125 -0.16 -11.62 2.47
N ALA A 126 0.36 -10.96 1.42
CA ALA A 126 1.75 -10.48 1.37
C ALA A 126 2.07 -9.52 2.52
N SER A 127 1.19 -8.53 2.75
CA SER A 127 1.34 -7.54 3.83
C SER A 127 1.35 -8.20 5.22
N ASN A 128 0.36 -9.05 5.52
CA ASN A 128 0.22 -9.71 6.82
C ASN A 128 1.37 -10.68 7.15
N ASN A 129 2.00 -11.25 6.12
CA ASN A 129 3.16 -12.13 6.27
C ASN A 129 4.50 -11.38 6.25
N GLY A 130 4.50 -10.06 5.99
CA GLY A 130 5.72 -9.27 5.86
C GLY A 130 6.59 -9.67 4.67
N VAL A 131 6.01 -10.29 3.64
CA VAL A 131 6.73 -10.73 2.43
C VAL A 131 6.15 -10.00 1.22
N PRO A 132 6.94 -9.17 0.50
CA PRO A 132 6.48 -8.46 -0.68
C PRO A 132 5.80 -9.38 -1.70
N ILE A 133 4.73 -8.90 -2.34
CA ILE A 133 3.93 -9.70 -3.29
C ILE A 133 4.77 -10.22 -4.47
N ALA A 134 5.77 -9.44 -4.89
CA ALA A 134 6.71 -9.85 -5.95
C ALA A 134 7.50 -11.12 -5.60
N LEU A 135 7.69 -11.41 -4.31
CA LEU A 135 8.39 -12.61 -3.83
C LEU A 135 7.41 -13.74 -3.48
N SER A 136 6.29 -13.43 -2.84
CA SER A 136 5.32 -14.45 -2.40
C SER A 136 4.43 -14.95 -3.55
N ALA A 137 4.11 -14.10 -4.52
CA ALA A 137 3.33 -14.45 -5.71
C ALA A 137 3.94 -13.84 -6.99
N PRO A 138 5.11 -14.31 -7.47
CA PRO A 138 5.83 -13.68 -8.60
C PRO A 138 5.04 -13.67 -9.93
N LYS A 139 4.13 -14.63 -10.12
CA LYS A 139 3.30 -14.74 -11.33
C LYS A 139 2.04 -13.87 -11.27
N ASN A 140 1.75 -13.24 -10.13
CA ASN A 140 0.56 -12.40 -9.95
C ASN A 140 0.63 -11.15 -10.86
N PRO A 141 -0.48 -10.70 -11.45
CA PRO A 141 -0.50 -9.47 -12.27
C PRO A 141 0.05 -8.23 -11.55
N VAL A 142 -0.21 -8.07 -10.25
CA VAL A 142 0.35 -6.98 -9.43
C VAL A 142 1.88 -7.07 -9.36
N SER A 143 2.42 -8.26 -9.12
CA SER A 143 3.86 -8.49 -9.09
C SER A 143 4.51 -8.15 -10.41
N ARG A 144 3.91 -8.59 -11.52
CA ARG A 144 4.44 -8.31 -12.87
C ARG A 144 4.43 -6.82 -13.16
N SER A 145 3.33 -6.11 -12.90
CA SER A 145 3.26 -4.68 -13.24
C SER A 145 4.27 -3.83 -12.47
N VAL A 146 4.51 -4.15 -11.19
CA VAL A 146 5.53 -3.47 -10.38
C VAL A 146 6.95 -3.83 -10.85
N VAL A 147 7.23 -5.10 -11.13
CA VAL A 147 8.55 -5.53 -11.61
C VAL A 147 8.85 -4.94 -12.99
N ASP A 148 7.91 -4.99 -13.93
CA ASP A 148 8.08 -4.43 -15.27
C ASP A 148 8.37 -2.93 -15.21
N HIS A 149 7.68 -2.20 -14.31
CA HIS A 149 7.97 -0.79 -14.10
C HIS A 149 9.34 -0.56 -13.47
N ALA A 150 9.72 -1.36 -12.46
CA ALA A 150 11.05 -1.31 -11.86
C ALA A 150 12.16 -1.52 -12.90
N VAL A 151 12.00 -2.48 -13.83
CA VAL A 151 12.95 -2.71 -14.93
C VAL A 151 13.02 -1.47 -15.84
N ARG A 152 11.89 -0.84 -16.16
CA ARG A 152 11.86 0.38 -17.00
C ARG A 152 12.61 1.56 -16.39
N ILE A 153 12.50 1.78 -15.09
CA ILE A 153 13.16 2.91 -14.41
C ILE A 153 14.62 2.63 -14.06
N THR A 154 14.97 1.37 -13.78
CA THR A 154 16.34 1.01 -13.38
C THR A 154 17.23 0.59 -14.54
N GLY A 155 16.64 0.16 -15.66
CA GLY A 155 17.36 -0.49 -16.76
C GLY A 155 17.88 -1.90 -16.42
N HIS A 156 17.63 -2.40 -15.21
CA HIS A 156 18.11 -3.70 -14.73
C HIS A 156 16.97 -4.70 -14.69
N VAL A 157 17.18 -5.90 -15.26
CA VAL A 157 16.25 -7.01 -15.10
C VAL A 157 16.43 -7.60 -13.70
N ALA A 158 15.35 -7.67 -12.92
CA ALA A 158 15.41 -8.28 -11.60
C ALA A 158 15.80 -9.76 -11.72
N GLU A 159 16.97 -10.14 -11.19
CA GLU A 159 17.33 -11.54 -11.03
C GLU A 159 16.34 -12.22 -10.07
N SER A 160 15.95 -13.46 -10.39
CA SER A 160 15.01 -14.21 -9.56
C SER A 160 15.59 -14.47 -8.16
N VAL A 161 15.08 -13.75 -7.14
CA VAL A 161 15.50 -13.91 -5.73
C VAL A 161 14.96 -15.22 -5.10
N ALA A 162 14.44 -16.15 -5.90
CA ALA A 162 13.73 -17.36 -5.48
C ALA A 162 14.57 -18.41 -4.73
N GLY A 163 15.82 -18.11 -4.34
CA GLY A 163 16.75 -19.10 -3.77
C GLY A 163 17.25 -18.88 -2.34
N ARG A 164 17.02 -17.72 -1.70
CA ARG A 164 17.74 -17.39 -0.43
C ARG A 164 16.95 -17.54 0.87
N HIS A 165 15.66 -17.87 0.82
CA HIS A 165 14.84 -17.98 2.03
C HIS A 165 13.95 -19.24 2.06
N SER A 166 14.56 -20.43 2.17
CA SER A 166 13.97 -21.60 2.86
C SER A 166 14.86 -22.86 2.80
N LYS A 167 16.05 -22.81 3.42
CA LYS A 167 16.61 -24.03 4.03
C LYS A 167 16.56 -23.86 5.55
N GLY A 168 15.56 -24.50 6.17
CA GLY A 168 15.57 -24.89 7.58
C GLY A 168 14.83 -23.97 8.55
N ARG A 169 13.57 -24.31 8.85
CA ARG A 169 13.17 -24.82 10.18
C ARG A 169 11.81 -25.50 10.08
N LYS A 170 11.79 -26.84 10.13
CA LYS A 170 10.58 -27.60 10.45
C LYS A 170 10.16 -27.17 11.85
N ASN A 171 9.03 -26.49 11.99
CA ASN A 171 8.39 -26.32 13.28
C ASN A 171 7.03 -27.01 13.22
N SER A 172 6.96 -28.14 13.91
CA SER A 172 5.72 -28.83 14.26
C SER A 172 4.90 -27.95 15.18
N GLY A 173 3.93 -27.24 14.62
CA GLY A 173 2.89 -26.53 15.36
C GLY A 173 1.62 -26.64 14.53
N GLY A 174 0.70 -27.50 14.96
CA GLY A 174 -0.60 -27.65 14.30
C GLY A 174 -1.39 -26.33 14.30
N PRO A 175 -2.44 -26.23 13.48
CA PRO A 175 -3.26 -25.04 13.42
C PRO A 175 -3.87 -24.76 14.80
N VAL A 176 -3.61 -23.55 15.32
CA VAL A 176 -4.29 -23.04 16.51
C VAL A 176 -5.77 -22.87 16.14
N PRO A 177 -6.71 -23.52 16.84
CA PRO A 177 -8.12 -23.33 16.53
C PRO A 177 -8.53 -21.90 16.85
N LEU A 178 -9.21 -21.24 15.91
CA LEU A 178 -9.96 -20.02 16.17
C LEU A 178 -11.17 -20.39 17.03
N THR A 179 -11.05 -20.23 18.35
CA THR A 179 -12.18 -20.37 19.27
C THR A 179 -13.15 -19.20 19.03
N VAL A 180 -14.25 -19.49 18.36
CA VAL A 180 -15.39 -18.57 18.25
C VAL A 180 -16.01 -18.48 19.64
N ALA A 181 -15.95 -17.31 20.27
CA ALA A 181 -16.62 -17.07 21.55
C ALA A 181 -18.14 -17.13 21.33
N GLU A 182 -18.77 -18.22 21.77
CA GLU A 182 -20.22 -18.33 21.88
C GLU A 182 -20.70 -17.46 23.05
N THR A 183 -21.36 -16.35 22.72
CA THR A 183 -22.09 -15.52 23.70
C THR A 183 -23.36 -16.26 24.12
N SER A 184 -23.25 -17.11 25.14
CA SER A 184 -24.39 -17.75 25.79
C SER A 184 -25.27 -16.71 26.50
N GLN A 185 -26.48 -16.52 25.98
CA GLN A 185 -27.55 -15.79 26.64
C GLN A 185 -27.96 -16.50 27.94
N ASN A 186 -27.71 -15.82 29.06
CA ASN A 186 -28.21 -16.18 30.38
C ASN A 186 -29.71 -15.84 30.45
N ARG A 187 -30.60 -16.81 30.19
CA ARG A 187 -32.03 -16.72 30.58
C ARG A 187 -32.25 -17.57 31.83
N GLY A 188 -32.67 -16.87 32.88
CA GLY A 188 -32.76 -17.36 34.24
C GLY A 188 -33.73 -18.53 34.47
N LYS A 189 -33.34 -19.38 35.42
CA LYS A 189 -34.19 -20.34 36.12
C LYS A 189 -35.34 -19.62 36.85
N ARG A 190 -36.58 -20.01 36.56
CA ARG A 190 -37.63 -20.15 37.58
C ARG A 190 -38.31 -21.51 37.41
N ARG A 191 -38.41 -22.23 38.52
CA ARG A 191 -38.98 -23.59 38.68
C ARG A 191 -40.49 -23.49 38.91
N GLY A 192 -41.23 -24.53 38.50
CA GLY A 192 -42.55 -24.89 39.01
C GLY A 192 -43.37 -25.62 37.93
N PHE A 193 -43.49 -26.95 37.94
CA PHE A 193 -44.39 -27.84 38.70
C PHE A 193 -45.68 -28.18 37.92
N PHE A 194 -46.02 -29.48 37.88
CA PHE A 194 -47.23 -30.13 37.31
C PHE A 194 -47.38 -30.08 35.77
N GLY A 195 -47.78 -31.12 35.03
CA GLY A 195 -48.39 -32.40 35.33
C GLY A 195 -49.44 -32.70 34.24
N LEU A 196 -49.48 -33.95 33.75
CA LEU A 196 -50.56 -34.64 33.01
C LEU A 196 -50.68 -34.55 31.45
N LYS A 197 -50.43 -35.74 30.87
CA LYS A 197 -51.27 -36.57 29.96
C LYS A 197 -51.62 -36.14 28.51
N LYS A 198 -51.12 -36.98 27.59
CA LYS A 198 -51.79 -37.77 26.53
C LYS A 198 -52.98 -37.17 25.75
N GLY A 199 -52.85 -37.19 24.40
CA GLY A 199 -53.78 -37.89 23.50
C GLY A 199 -54.67 -37.04 22.56
N PHE A 200 -54.63 -37.41 21.25
CA PHE A 200 -55.62 -37.26 20.16
C PHE A 200 -56.22 -35.86 19.89
N LYS A 201 -56.25 -35.33 18.66
CA LYS A 201 -56.73 -35.87 17.37
C LYS A 201 -56.03 -35.12 16.23
#